data_AF-A0A176J685-F1
#
_entry.id   AF-A0A176J685-F1
#
_cell.length_a   1.000
_cell.length_b   1.000
_cell.length_c   1.000
_cell.angle_alpha   90.00
_cell.angle_beta   90.00
_cell.angle_gamma   90.00
#
_symmetry.space_group_name_H-M   'P 1'
#
loop_
_entity.id
_entity.type
_entity.pdbx_description
1 polymer ?
#
loop_
_entity_poly.entity_id
_entity_poly.type
_entity_poly.pdbx_seq_one_letter_code
_entity_poly.pdbx_strand_id
1 'polypeptide(L)'
;MSVKLNNTTLFPNANFDIYKQNIQIQTYGQRLFRDQTLYEYLLEFLVIFSSPKKVSKEEMSEGRYKFETITEEHNDNLVYYPSPKMALKRFIFLNRSEIDKRFNVDIDALEEHRELLKDKISTEDPNINKEFILNVLQDLLYGFNAIIGKRSWFAQSLLPMAPELIFCEAIGSKTERERINSTSNIKEVDGKFDFNYRAFMARGGEVYYLHVLQGIQELPEIKEKLESRIKSLITSVPQLSKISKFLQNNWELDKFKDLKEIEEDPIEKLDYIKKKMEWIPDNYRKRGANTVEELLNLLSSSVNTTEKIELFTSLIALQVIRMMCLQAQITLYGIDNGEWLIDVINDPSHQIRKMAVTSYERLEENVFRAVHHADLEGYMDKGEHNRTKEAIYEEASKDSNRLIRKLGKQIGLIIPPKGGNMRLSINESLIKVLVLAIVPPGKRMLYTTFLNKCYEHFKIIIGSTEAKKHWLENNELDVTIFNANSEKFQIMLKDCGFLRDLSDSTSIVENPFQE
;
A
#
# COMPACT_ATOMS: atom_id res chain seq x y z
N MET A 1 -29.50 23.76 4.45
CA MET A 1 -30.05 22.46 4.90
C MET A 1 -28.99 21.42 4.65
N SER A 2 -28.32 20.97 5.71
CA SER A 2 -27.22 20.01 5.63
C SER A 2 -27.74 18.66 5.17
N VAL A 3 -27.24 18.20 4.02
CA VAL A 3 -27.31 16.79 3.68
C VAL A 3 -26.36 16.09 4.65
N LYS A 4 -26.87 15.72 5.84
CA LYS A 4 -26.20 14.74 6.71
C LYS A 4 -25.95 13.49 5.87
N LEU A 5 -24.81 12.82 6.04
CA LEU A 5 -24.40 11.56 5.39
C LEU A 5 -25.45 10.45 5.62
N ASN A 6 -26.61 10.53 4.97
CA ASN A 6 -27.73 9.64 5.24
C ASN A 6 -27.70 8.36 4.40
N ASN A 7 -26.67 8.12 3.57
CA ASN A 7 -26.49 6.88 2.81
C ASN A 7 -25.03 6.67 2.38
N THR A 8 -24.09 6.62 3.33
CA THR A 8 -22.75 6.09 2.99
C THR A 8 -22.83 4.58 3.02
N THR A 9 -23.00 3.95 1.85
CA THR A 9 -22.85 2.51 1.72
C THR A 9 -21.39 2.13 2.00
N LEU A 10 -21.20 1.07 2.78
CA LEU A 10 -19.89 0.59 3.22
C LEU A 10 -19.56 -0.72 2.53
N PHE A 11 -18.27 -0.97 2.36
CA PHE A 11 -17.76 -2.24 1.86
C PHE A 11 -16.70 -2.82 2.80
N PRO A 12 -16.80 -4.10 3.21
CA PRO A 12 -17.94 -5.02 3.01
C PRO A 12 -19.21 -4.51 3.72
N ASN A 13 -20.37 -5.02 3.32
CA ASN A 13 -21.66 -4.56 3.87
C ASN A 13 -21.89 -5.18 5.25
N ALA A 14 -21.37 -4.57 6.31
CA ALA A 14 -21.57 -5.00 7.69
C ALA A 14 -21.98 -3.83 8.60
N ASN A 15 -22.44 -4.15 9.81
CA ASN A 15 -22.90 -3.15 10.78
C ASN A 15 -21.71 -2.49 11.52
N PHE A 16 -21.14 -1.44 10.92
CA PHE A 16 -20.05 -0.67 11.52
C PHE A 16 -20.57 0.61 12.21
N ASP A 17 -20.13 0.87 13.45
CA ASP A 17 -20.44 2.13 14.16
C ASP A 17 -19.51 3.25 13.66
N ILE A 18 -19.82 3.78 12.47
CA ILE A 18 -19.00 4.80 11.79
C ILE A 18 -18.98 6.14 12.54
N TYR A 19 -20.08 6.50 13.21
CA TYR A 19 -20.27 7.80 13.84
C TYR A 19 -19.38 8.01 15.07
N LYS A 20 -18.82 6.93 15.63
CA LYS A 20 -17.79 7.01 16.69
C LYS A 20 -16.38 7.22 16.16
N GLN A 21 -16.16 7.07 14.86
CA GLN A 21 -14.84 7.22 14.27
C GLN A 21 -14.53 8.70 14.04
N ASN A 22 -13.24 9.03 13.95
CA ASN A 22 -12.85 10.39 13.62
C ASN A 22 -13.42 10.80 12.24
N ILE A 23 -13.57 12.10 12.03
CA ILE A 23 -14.24 12.63 10.83
C ILE A 23 -13.52 12.26 9.52
N GLN A 24 -12.20 12.07 9.53
CA GLN A 24 -11.46 11.60 8.36
C GLN A 24 -11.82 10.15 8.00
N ILE A 25 -11.91 9.27 9.00
CA ILE A 25 -12.28 7.86 8.84
C ILE A 25 -13.71 7.76 8.34
N GLN A 26 -14.63 8.55 8.90
CA GLN A 26 -16.01 8.63 8.43
C GLN A 26 -16.11 8.95 6.93
N THR A 27 -15.23 9.83 6.42
CA THR A 27 -15.25 10.25 5.02
C THR A 27 -14.52 9.28 4.08
N TYR A 28 -13.33 8.81 4.44
CA TYR A 28 -12.41 8.08 3.55
C TYR A 28 -12.19 6.61 3.91
N GLY A 29 -12.86 6.10 4.93
CA GLY A 29 -12.63 4.76 5.43
C GLY A 29 -11.44 4.67 6.37
N GLN A 30 -11.16 3.45 6.79
CA GLN A 30 -10.32 3.18 7.95
C GLN A 30 -8.85 3.58 7.76
N ARG A 31 -8.47 4.68 8.44
CA ARG A 31 -7.11 5.07 8.85
C ARG A 31 -6.07 5.13 7.72
N LEU A 32 -6.38 5.91 6.68
CA LEU A 32 -5.34 6.41 5.76
C LEU A 32 -4.46 7.41 6.52
N PHE A 33 -3.23 7.02 6.86
CA PHE A 33 -2.43 7.75 7.85
C PHE A 33 -1.20 8.44 7.23
N ARG A 34 -0.98 9.71 7.57
CA ARG A 34 0.10 10.52 6.99
C ARG A 34 1.49 9.95 7.24
N ASP A 35 1.76 9.29 8.36
CA ASP A 35 3.11 8.80 8.64
C ASP A 35 3.40 7.39 8.10
N GLN A 36 2.39 6.76 7.47
CA GLN A 36 2.59 5.56 6.66
C GLN A 36 3.46 5.91 5.43
N THR A 37 4.43 5.06 5.15
CA THR A 37 5.36 5.13 4.01
C THR A 37 4.79 4.36 2.82
N LEU A 38 5.26 4.65 1.61
CA LEU A 38 4.80 3.97 0.40
C LEU A 38 4.93 2.44 0.49
N TYR A 39 6.07 1.94 0.96
CA TYR A 39 6.27 0.51 1.15
C TYR A 39 5.39 -0.09 2.25
N GLU A 40 5.04 0.66 3.31
CA GLU A 40 4.09 0.16 4.32
C GLU A 40 2.70 -0.10 3.72
N TYR A 41 2.24 0.68 2.72
CA TYR A 41 0.99 0.38 2.00
C TYR A 41 1.09 -0.96 1.26
N LEU A 42 2.17 -1.16 0.48
CA LEU A 42 2.39 -2.41 -0.25
C LEU A 42 2.52 -3.61 0.70
N LEU A 43 3.34 -3.49 1.74
CA LEU A 43 3.60 -4.58 2.67
C LEU A 43 2.33 -4.96 3.42
N GLU A 44 1.53 -4.00 3.88
CA GLU A 44 0.28 -4.27 4.57
C GLU A 44 -0.75 -4.95 3.63
N PHE A 45 -0.86 -4.49 2.38
CA PHE A 45 -1.65 -5.17 1.35
C PHE A 45 -1.19 -6.63 1.16
N LEU A 46 0.12 -6.85 1.06
CA LEU A 46 0.69 -8.19 0.85
C LEU A 46 0.60 -9.08 2.09
N VAL A 47 0.66 -8.52 3.30
CA VAL A 47 0.41 -9.24 4.56
C VAL A 47 -0.99 -9.86 4.47
N ILE A 48 -2.00 -9.08 4.11
CA ILE A 48 -3.38 -9.57 3.99
C ILE A 48 -3.49 -10.61 2.88
N PHE A 49 -2.98 -10.29 1.68
CA PHE A 49 -3.05 -11.18 0.52
C PHE A 49 -2.41 -12.55 0.78
N SER A 50 -1.21 -12.58 1.38
CA SER A 50 -0.47 -13.82 1.66
C SER A 50 -0.94 -14.57 2.91
N SER A 51 -1.73 -13.92 3.78
CA SER A 51 -2.27 -14.54 4.99
C SER A 51 -3.43 -15.50 4.68
N PRO A 52 -3.62 -16.54 5.51
CA PRO A 52 -4.84 -17.34 5.53
C PRO A 52 -6.07 -16.46 5.80
N LYS A 53 -7.21 -16.87 5.22
CA LYS A 53 -8.52 -16.20 5.34
C LYS A 53 -9.58 -17.30 5.49
N LYS A 54 -9.99 -17.66 6.70
CA LYS A 54 -11.18 -18.51 6.99
C LYS A 54 -11.41 -18.82 8.47
N VAL A 55 -12.61 -19.33 8.75
CA VAL A 55 -13.22 -19.66 10.04
C VAL A 55 -13.13 -21.16 10.34
N SER A 56 -12.05 -21.61 10.95
CA SER A 56 -11.94 -22.68 11.98
C SER A 56 -10.45 -23.02 12.19
N LYS A 57 -10.14 -23.74 13.28
CA LYS A 57 -8.78 -24.06 13.73
C LYS A 57 -8.02 -25.03 12.81
N GLU A 58 -8.73 -25.82 12.00
CA GLU A 58 -8.15 -26.95 11.24
C GLU A 58 -7.64 -26.57 9.83
N GLU A 59 -7.99 -25.38 9.31
CA GLU A 59 -7.81 -25.01 7.89
C GLU A 59 -6.85 -23.80 7.69
N MET A 60 -5.88 -23.56 8.58
CA MET A 60 -4.99 -22.38 8.53
C MET A 60 -4.10 -22.24 7.27
N SER A 61 -4.15 -23.18 6.32
CA SER A 61 -3.56 -23.03 4.98
C SER A 61 -4.52 -22.48 3.92
N GLU A 62 -5.83 -22.53 4.17
CA GLU A 62 -6.85 -22.08 3.22
C GLU A 62 -6.83 -20.54 3.04
N GLY A 63 -7.14 -20.10 1.82
CA GLY A 63 -7.24 -18.67 1.49
C GLY A 63 -5.91 -17.90 1.38
N ARG A 64 -4.75 -18.55 1.56
CA ARG A 64 -3.44 -17.92 1.30
C ARG A 64 -3.28 -17.58 -0.18
N TYR A 65 -2.73 -16.38 -0.45
CA TYR A 65 -2.49 -15.88 -1.81
C TYR A 65 -3.75 -15.80 -2.67
N LYS A 66 -4.90 -15.60 -2.02
CA LYS A 66 -6.21 -15.49 -2.66
C LYS A 66 -6.96 -14.29 -2.13
N PHE A 67 -7.80 -13.71 -2.97
CA PHE A 67 -8.83 -12.77 -2.56
C PHE A 67 -10.08 -13.55 -2.13
N GLU A 68 -10.72 -13.08 -1.07
CA GLU A 68 -11.94 -13.71 -0.56
C GLU A 68 -13.09 -13.55 -1.58
N THR A 69 -14.06 -14.47 -1.59
CA THR A 69 -15.31 -14.25 -2.31
C THR A 69 -16.36 -13.84 -1.30
N ILE A 70 -16.78 -12.58 -1.28
CA ILE A 70 -17.83 -12.12 -0.37
C ILE A 70 -19.19 -12.50 -0.95
N THR A 71 -19.95 -13.31 -0.21
CA THR A 71 -21.37 -13.62 -0.45
C THR A 71 -22.25 -12.88 0.56
N GLU A 72 -23.52 -12.62 0.24
CA GLU A 72 -24.47 -11.93 1.14
C GLU A 72 -24.59 -12.59 2.54
N GLU A 73 -24.40 -13.91 2.63
CA GLU A 73 -24.44 -14.69 3.88
C GLU A 73 -23.15 -14.61 4.73
N HIS A 74 -22.05 -14.04 4.21
CA HIS A 74 -20.72 -14.01 4.83
C HIS A 74 -20.20 -12.57 5.06
N ASN A 75 -21.10 -11.62 5.24
CA ASN A 75 -20.74 -10.21 5.44
C ASN A 75 -20.17 -9.90 6.84
N ASP A 76 -20.30 -10.81 7.81
CA ASP A 76 -19.85 -10.56 9.18
C ASP A 76 -18.33 -10.76 9.33
N ASN A 77 -17.61 -9.67 9.08
CA ASN A 77 -16.20 -9.40 9.41
C ASN A 77 -15.19 -10.35 8.77
N LEU A 78 -14.66 -9.98 7.61
CA LEU A 78 -13.50 -10.64 7.00
C LEU A 78 -12.32 -10.72 7.99
N VAL A 79 -11.78 -11.92 8.20
CA VAL A 79 -10.66 -12.17 9.12
C VAL A 79 -9.47 -12.74 8.35
N TYR A 80 -8.27 -12.33 8.74
CA TYR A 80 -7.01 -12.87 8.24
C TYR A 80 -6.03 -13.16 9.38
N TYR A 81 -5.09 -14.07 9.13
CA TYR A 81 -4.24 -14.67 10.16
C TYR A 81 -2.74 -14.56 9.85
N PRO A 82 -2.13 -13.37 9.89
CA PRO A 82 -0.71 -13.20 9.58
C PRO A 82 0.19 -13.89 10.61
N SER A 83 1.30 -14.44 10.13
CA SER A 83 2.35 -15.00 10.99
C SER A 83 3.31 -13.89 11.47
N PRO A 84 3.54 -13.75 12.79
CA PRO A 84 4.44 -12.76 13.39
C PRO A 84 5.90 -12.84 12.91
N LYS A 85 6.44 -14.07 12.83
CA LYS A 85 7.83 -14.38 12.47
C LYS A 85 8.87 -13.58 13.29
N MET A 86 8.64 -13.46 14.60
CA MET A 86 9.46 -12.62 15.47
C MET A 86 10.93 -13.04 15.51
N ALA A 87 11.21 -14.34 15.46
CA ALA A 87 12.58 -14.88 15.43
C ALA A 87 13.35 -14.42 14.19
N LEU A 88 12.76 -14.56 13.00
CA LEU A 88 13.36 -14.06 11.77
C LEU A 88 13.57 -12.54 11.83
N LYS A 89 12.59 -11.80 12.33
CA LYS A 89 12.70 -10.33 12.48
C LYS A 89 13.83 -9.93 13.42
N ARG A 90 13.94 -10.61 14.57
CA ARG A 90 15.01 -10.43 15.56
C ARG A 90 16.37 -10.73 14.95
N PHE A 91 16.49 -11.87 14.27
CA PHE A 91 17.72 -12.30 13.59
C PHE A 91 18.20 -11.25 12.59
N ILE A 92 17.31 -10.67 11.79
CA ILE A 92 17.71 -9.73 10.74
C ILE A 92 18.08 -8.35 11.31
N PHE A 93 17.27 -7.82 12.23
CA PHE A 93 17.32 -6.39 12.54
C PHE A 93 17.97 -6.03 13.88
N LEU A 94 17.96 -6.90 14.89
CA LEU A 94 18.32 -6.51 16.26
C LEU A 94 19.76 -5.97 16.36
N ASN A 95 20.74 -6.68 15.79
CA ASN A 95 22.15 -6.24 15.83
C ASN A 95 22.43 -5.01 14.96
N ARG A 96 21.48 -4.62 14.11
CA ARG A 96 21.56 -3.47 13.20
C ARG A 96 20.67 -2.29 13.66
N SER A 97 20.06 -2.36 14.85
CA SER A 97 19.22 -1.28 15.40
C SER A 97 19.93 -0.41 16.44
N GLU A 98 19.32 0.71 16.82
CA GLU A 98 19.84 1.55 17.91
C GLU A 98 19.89 0.76 19.23
N ILE A 99 20.94 1.02 20.04
CA ILE A 99 21.26 0.24 21.24
C ILE A 99 20.18 0.36 22.31
N ASP A 100 19.61 1.55 22.49
CA ASP A 100 18.53 1.86 23.43
C ASP A 100 17.20 1.13 23.13
N LYS A 101 17.10 0.53 21.93
CA LYS A 101 15.95 -0.26 21.48
C LYS A 101 16.20 -1.77 21.54
N ARG A 102 17.37 -2.20 22.05
CA ARG A 102 17.72 -3.61 22.24
C ARG A 102 17.52 -3.97 23.71
N PHE A 103 16.47 -4.72 24.00
CA PHE A 103 16.19 -5.18 25.36
C PHE A 103 16.95 -6.48 25.64
N ASN A 104 17.38 -6.70 26.89
CA ASN A 104 18.18 -7.88 27.26
C ASN A 104 17.51 -9.19 26.85
N VAL A 105 16.20 -9.33 27.11
CA VAL A 105 15.42 -10.51 26.68
C VAL A 105 15.50 -10.78 25.17
N ASP A 106 15.59 -9.74 24.33
CA ASP A 106 15.71 -9.88 22.89
C ASP A 106 17.14 -10.22 22.46
N ILE A 107 18.14 -9.71 23.17
CA ILE A 107 19.56 -10.03 22.96
C ILE A 107 19.79 -11.49 23.29
N ASP A 108 19.40 -11.92 24.48
CA ASP A 108 19.56 -13.29 24.97
C ASP A 108 18.83 -14.28 24.04
N ALA A 109 17.62 -13.95 23.60
CA ALA A 109 16.87 -14.79 22.65
C ALA A 109 17.53 -14.84 21.26
N LEU A 110 18.23 -13.80 20.83
CA LEU A 110 19.00 -13.84 19.58
C LEU A 110 20.24 -14.71 19.73
N GLU A 111 20.97 -14.59 20.84
CA GLU A 111 22.15 -15.41 21.11
C GLU A 111 21.79 -16.90 21.13
N GLU A 112 20.72 -17.25 21.84
CA GLU A 112 20.18 -18.61 21.87
C GLU A 112 19.77 -19.09 20.48
N HIS A 113 19.09 -18.25 19.68
CA HIS A 113 18.72 -18.59 18.30
C HIS A 113 19.96 -18.86 17.43
N ARG A 114 21.03 -18.06 17.57
CA ARG A 114 22.27 -18.25 16.82
C ARG A 114 22.97 -19.54 17.20
N GLU A 115 23.03 -19.91 18.48
CA GLU A 115 23.60 -21.20 18.91
C GLU A 115 22.82 -22.39 18.32
N LEU A 116 21.48 -22.35 18.37
CA LEU A 116 20.64 -23.36 17.74
C LEU A 116 20.94 -23.51 16.24
N LEU A 117 21.14 -22.40 15.53
CA LEU A 117 21.44 -22.42 14.10
C LEU A 117 22.85 -22.95 13.81
N LYS A 118 23.85 -22.68 14.66
CA LYS A 118 25.21 -23.23 14.50
C LYS A 118 25.20 -24.76 14.52
N ASP A 119 24.37 -25.37 15.36
CA ASP A 119 24.26 -26.83 15.42
C ASP A 119 23.66 -27.43 14.15
N LYS A 120 22.92 -26.64 13.36
CA LYS A 120 22.31 -27.08 12.09
C LYS A 120 23.16 -26.77 10.86
N ILE A 121 24.24 -26.00 11.01
CA ILE A 121 25.17 -25.66 9.93
C ILE A 121 26.34 -26.64 9.94
N SER A 122 26.64 -27.22 8.78
CA SER A 122 27.83 -28.05 8.55
C SER A 122 28.74 -27.37 7.53
N THR A 123 30.05 -27.43 7.76
CA THR A 123 31.07 -26.84 6.89
C THR A 123 32.09 -27.90 6.48
N GLU A 124 32.38 -28.00 5.18
CA GLU A 124 33.42 -28.92 4.67
C GLU A 124 34.83 -28.39 5.01
N ASP A 125 35.00 -27.06 4.99
CA ASP A 125 36.23 -26.40 5.43
C ASP A 125 36.13 -26.08 6.94
N PRO A 126 37.00 -26.68 7.78
CA PRO A 126 37.01 -26.43 9.22
C PRO A 126 37.45 -25.00 9.58
N ASN A 127 38.05 -24.24 8.66
CA ASN A 127 38.42 -22.85 8.88
C ASN A 127 37.23 -21.89 8.75
N ILE A 128 36.11 -22.33 8.17
CA ILE A 128 34.92 -21.49 8.06
C ILE A 128 34.19 -21.50 9.40
N ASN A 129 34.27 -20.38 10.11
CA ASN A 129 33.54 -20.17 11.34
C ASN A 129 32.01 -20.08 11.06
N LYS A 130 31.21 -20.89 11.75
CA LYS A 130 29.74 -20.86 11.63
C LYS A 130 29.14 -19.51 12.02
N GLU A 131 29.76 -18.78 12.95
CA GLU A 131 29.39 -17.40 13.30
C GLU A 131 29.51 -16.45 12.11
N PHE A 132 30.58 -16.62 11.31
CA PHE A 132 30.77 -15.84 10.10
C PHE A 132 29.66 -16.13 9.07
N ILE A 133 29.25 -17.39 8.91
CA ILE A 133 28.12 -17.75 8.04
C ILE A 133 26.84 -17.04 8.49
N LEU A 134 26.53 -17.06 9.79
CA LEU A 134 25.34 -16.38 10.32
C LEU A 134 25.38 -14.86 10.09
N ASN A 135 26.56 -14.24 10.22
CA ASN A 135 26.74 -12.82 9.88
C ASN A 135 26.48 -12.55 8.39
N VAL A 136 26.99 -13.40 7.50
CA VAL A 136 26.74 -13.28 6.05
C VAL A 136 25.25 -13.42 5.74
N LEU A 137 24.54 -14.37 6.37
CA LEU A 137 23.10 -14.54 6.19
C LEU A 137 22.32 -13.33 6.70
N GLN A 138 22.70 -12.78 7.86
CA GLN A 138 22.10 -11.57 8.43
C GLN A 138 22.30 -10.38 7.48
N ASP A 139 23.50 -10.20 6.95
CA ASP A 139 23.84 -9.09 6.05
C ASP A 139 23.15 -9.20 4.70
N LEU A 140 23.06 -10.42 4.15
CA LEU A 140 22.32 -10.69 2.93
C LEU A 140 20.85 -10.27 3.08
N LEU A 141 20.18 -10.71 4.15
CA LEU A 141 18.77 -10.38 4.38
C LEU A 141 18.56 -8.90 4.69
N TYR A 142 19.45 -8.30 5.49
CA TYR A 142 19.42 -6.88 5.80
C TYR A 142 19.63 -6.00 4.57
N GLY A 143 20.33 -6.50 3.54
CA GLY A 143 20.49 -5.84 2.24
C GLY A 143 19.17 -5.61 1.49
N PHE A 144 18.11 -6.39 1.78
CA PHE A 144 16.78 -6.20 1.20
C PHE A 144 15.89 -5.26 2.00
N ASN A 145 16.46 -4.34 2.76
CA ASN A 145 15.69 -3.43 3.56
C ASN A 145 14.76 -2.53 2.72
N ALA A 146 13.53 -2.36 3.19
CA ALA A 146 12.57 -1.40 2.62
C ALA A 146 12.30 -0.25 3.60
N ILE A 147 12.25 -0.57 4.90
CA ILE A 147 11.93 0.39 5.96
C ILE A 147 12.87 0.12 7.14
N ILE A 148 13.92 0.95 7.26
CA ILE A 148 14.81 0.97 8.43
C ILE A 148 14.52 2.24 9.24
N GLY A 149 14.91 3.40 8.72
CA GLY A 149 14.60 4.73 9.27
C GLY A 149 14.70 4.83 10.80
N LYS A 150 13.79 5.60 11.41
CA LYS A 150 13.67 5.75 12.87
C LYS A 150 12.93 4.58 13.56
N ARG A 151 12.69 3.47 12.85
CA ARG A 151 11.92 2.34 13.39
C ARG A 151 12.80 1.49 14.30
N SER A 152 12.24 1.04 15.43
CA SER A 152 12.83 -0.03 16.24
C SER A 152 12.94 -1.32 15.42
N TRP A 153 13.85 -2.22 15.78
CA TRP A 153 14.11 -3.46 15.03
C TRP A 153 12.82 -4.27 14.75
N PHE A 154 11.92 -4.34 15.73
CA PHE A 154 10.62 -5.03 15.61
C PHE A 154 9.59 -4.31 14.72
N ALA A 155 9.90 -3.09 14.25
CA ALA A 155 9.07 -2.29 13.34
C ALA A 155 9.76 -2.02 11.99
N GLN A 156 10.92 -2.63 11.73
CA GLN A 156 11.58 -2.60 10.43
C GLN A 156 10.98 -3.64 9.48
N SER A 157 11.14 -3.41 8.18
CA SER A 157 10.60 -4.26 7.12
C SER A 157 11.55 -4.38 5.92
N LEU A 158 11.42 -5.50 5.20
CA LEU A 158 12.18 -5.80 3.98
C LEU A 158 11.31 -5.63 2.73
N LEU A 159 11.94 -5.64 1.57
CA LEU A 159 11.28 -5.80 0.28
C LEU A 159 10.60 -7.19 0.21
N PRO A 160 9.41 -7.29 -0.39
CA PRO A 160 8.62 -8.53 -0.41
C PRO A 160 9.11 -9.53 -1.48
N MET A 161 10.38 -9.95 -1.38
CA MET A 161 11.03 -10.85 -2.36
C MET A 161 10.77 -12.34 -2.09
N ALA A 162 10.30 -12.66 -0.86
CA ALA A 162 9.84 -13.98 -0.44
C ALA A 162 8.68 -13.81 0.56
N PRO A 163 7.73 -14.76 0.66
CA PRO A 163 6.58 -14.62 1.56
C PRO A 163 6.99 -14.52 3.03
N GLU A 164 8.11 -15.14 3.40
CA GLU A 164 8.66 -15.09 4.76
C GLU A 164 9.12 -13.69 5.16
N LEU A 165 9.57 -12.87 4.20
CA LEU A 165 10.09 -11.50 4.43
C LEU A 165 8.98 -10.44 4.56
N ILE A 166 7.73 -10.83 4.35
CA ILE A 166 6.55 -9.98 4.53
C ILE A 166 6.14 -10.09 6.01
N PHE A 167 6.54 -9.10 6.80
CA PHE A 167 6.27 -9.04 8.23
C PHE A 167 5.00 -8.26 8.52
N CYS A 168 4.21 -8.72 9.49
CA CYS A 168 3.20 -7.86 10.11
C CYS A 168 3.86 -6.89 11.10
N GLU A 169 3.10 -5.86 11.49
CA GLU A 169 3.55 -4.93 12.52
C GLU A 169 3.64 -5.63 13.88
N ALA A 170 4.75 -5.38 14.58
CA ALA A 170 4.97 -5.77 15.96
C ALA A 170 5.53 -4.57 16.72
N ILE A 171 5.12 -4.35 17.96
CA ILE A 171 5.58 -3.27 18.83
C ILE A 171 6.00 -3.86 20.17
N GLY A 172 7.28 -3.71 20.52
CA GLY A 172 7.80 -4.03 21.84
C GLY A 172 7.74 -2.81 22.75
N SER A 173 6.85 -2.80 23.74
CA SER A 173 6.80 -1.71 24.72
C SER A 173 7.95 -1.85 25.72
N LYS A 174 8.65 -0.75 26.02
CA LYS A 174 9.79 -0.74 26.93
C LYS A 174 9.45 -1.41 28.28
N THR A 175 8.33 -0.99 28.88
CA THR A 175 7.86 -1.50 30.17
C THR A 175 7.65 -3.01 30.18
N GLU A 176 7.08 -3.58 29.12
CA GLU A 176 6.85 -5.04 29.07
C GLU A 176 8.14 -5.80 28.77
N ARG A 177 8.99 -5.30 27.87
CA ARG A 177 10.26 -5.98 27.54
C ARG A 177 11.22 -6.03 28.72
N GLU A 178 11.29 -4.97 29.53
CA GLU A 178 12.16 -4.90 30.72
C GLU A 178 11.68 -5.79 31.88
N ARG A 179 10.41 -6.23 31.89
CA ARG A 179 9.87 -7.10 32.95
C ARG A 179 10.13 -8.60 32.71
N ILE A 180 10.51 -8.99 31.50
CA ILE A 180 10.72 -10.39 31.15
C ILE A 180 12.12 -10.81 31.59
N ASN A 181 12.18 -11.68 32.60
CA ASN A 181 13.44 -12.10 33.22
C ASN A 181 13.99 -13.44 32.69
N SER A 182 13.25 -14.15 31.84
CA SER A 182 13.64 -15.48 31.35
C SER A 182 13.32 -15.64 29.87
N THR A 183 14.29 -16.15 29.10
CA THR A 183 14.12 -16.45 27.67
C THR A 183 13.49 -17.81 27.41
N SER A 184 13.49 -18.71 28.42
CA SER A 184 12.95 -20.07 28.27
C SER A 184 11.45 -20.13 28.03
N ASN A 185 10.70 -19.11 28.44
CA ASN A 185 9.26 -19.04 28.18
C ASN A 185 9.00 -18.23 26.91
N ILE A 186 8.90 -18.93 25.78
CA ILE A 186 8.73 -18.26 24.48
C ILE A 186 7.42 -17.48 24.34
N LYS A 187 6.35 -17.85 25.08
CA LYS A 187 5.11 -17.07 25.11
C LYS A 187 5.32 -15.70 25.76
N GLU A 188 6.17 -15.62 26.77
CA GLU A 188 6.58 -14.34 27.36
C GLU A 188 7.47 -13.55 26.40
N VAL A 189 8.42 -14.21 25.75
CA VAL A 189 9.38 -13.53 24.85
C VAL A 189 8.74 -13.05 23.54
N ASP A 190 8.10 -13.94 22.77
CA ASP A 190 7.57 -13.61 21.43
C ASP A 190 6.07 -13.24 21.47
N GLY A 191 5.31 -13.75 22.45
CA GLY A 191 3.87 -13.51 22.56
C GLY A 191 3.47 -12.17 23.18
N LYS A 192 4.41 -11.45 23.83
CA LYS A 192 4.17 -10.14 24.47
C LYS A 192 4.41 -8.92 23.57
N PHE A 193 4.72 -9.12 22.29
CA PHE A 193 4.65 -8.01 21.33
C PHE A 193 3.20 -7.60 21.09
N ASP A 194 2.98 -6.29 20.87
CA ASP A 194 1.69 -5.77 20.43
C ASP A 194 1.64 -5.76 18.90
N PHE A 195 0.69 -6.51 18.34
CA PHE A 195 0.48 -6.64 16.89
C PHE A 195 -0.72 -5.82 16.37
N ASN A 196 -1.40 -5.10 17.27
CA ASN A 196 -2.63 -4.34 17.03
C ASN A 196 -2.49 -2.83 17.31
N TYR A 197 -1.33 -2.37 17.77
CA TYR A 197 -1.04 -0.97 18.04
C TYR A 197 -1.26 -0.05 16.83
N ARG A 198 -0.97 -0.55 15.61
CA ARG A 198 -1.15 0.13 14.31
C ARG A 198 -0.39 1.45 14.24
N ALA A 199 0.87 1.48 14.68
CA ALA A 199 1.70 2.68 14.64
C ALA A 199 2.08 3.10 13.22
N PHE A 200 2.34 2.12 12.35
CA PHE A 200 3.00 2.29 11.06
C PHE A 200 2.26 1.54 9.94
N MET A 201 1.88 0.28 10.18
CA MET A 201 0.88 -0.44 9.37
C MET A 201 -0.50 0.01 9.83
N ALA A 202 -0.84 1.21 9.40
CA ALA A 202 -1.97 1.98 9.90
C ALA A 202 -3.26 1.71 9.14
N ARG A 203 -3.38 0.62 8.36
CA ARG A 203 -4.51 0.18 7.52
C ARG A 203 -4.56 0.71 6.09
N GLY A 204 -3.64 1.58 5.66
CA GLY A 204 -3.64 2.05 4.27
C GLY A 204 -3.56 0.93 3.23
N GLY A 205 -2.80 -0.13 3.47
CA GLY A 205 -2.76 -1.32 2.62
C GLY A 205 -4.00 -2.20 2.75
N GLU A 206 -4.68 -2.18 3.90
CA GLU A 206 -5.98 -2.86 4.10
C GLU A 206 -7.11 -2.16 3.33
N VAL A 207 -7.17 -0.83 3.39
CA VAL A 207 -8.07 -0.01 2.57
C VAL A 207 -7.88 -0.33 1.09
N TYR A 208 -6.63 -0.40 0.65
CA TYR A 208 -6.34 -0.74 -0.74
C TYR A 208 -6.66 -2.20 -1.09
N TYR A 209 -6.42 -3.16 -0.19
CA TYR A 209 -6.82 -4.55 -0.39
C TYR A 209 -8.34 -4.68 -0.58
N LEU A 210 -9.14 -4.00 0.26
CA LEU A 210 -10.60 -3.98 0.13
C LEU A 210 -11.05 -3.36 -1.19
N HIS A 211 -10.36 -2.32 -1.68
CA HIS A 211 -10.64 -1.71 -2.98
C HIS A 211 -10.32 -2.64 -4.16
N VAL A 212 -9.20 -3.35 -4.11
CA VAL A 212 -8.88 -4.40 -5.10
C VAL A 212 -9.94 -5.50 -5.06
N LEU A 213 -10.41 -5.88 -3.87
CA LEU A 213 -11.48 -6.85 -3.69
C LEU A 213 -12.80 -6.36 -4.30
N GLN A 214 -13.16 -5.07 -4.19
CA GLN A 214 -14.30 -4.50 -4.92
C GLN A 214 -14.15 -4.67 -6.43
N GLY A 215 -12.96 -4.38 -6.98
CA GLY A 215 -12.69 -4.54 -8.41
C GLY A 215 -12.78 -5.99 -8.89
N ILE A 216 -12.35 -6.95 -8.06
CA ILE A 216 -12.50 -8.39 -8.36
C ILE A 216 -13.97 -8.82 -8.35
N GLN A 217 -14.81 -8.24 -7.50
CA GLN A 217 -16.25 -8.51 -7.56
C GLN A 217 -16.89 -8.00 -8.85
N GLU A 218 -16.37 -6.90 -9.41
CA GLU A 218 -16.84 -6.34 -10.68
C GLU A 218 -16.32 -7.10 -11.90
N LEU A 219 -15.07 -7.58 -11.84
CA LEU A 219 -14.41 -8.37 -12.90
C LEU A 219 -13.86 -9.71 -12.35
N PRO A 220 -14.74 -10.68 -12.02
CA PRO A 220 -14.31 -11.94 -11.41
C PRO A 220 -13.34 -12.75 -12.26
N GLU A 221 -13.38 -12.61 -13.58
CA GLU A 221 -12.51 -13.31 -14.54
C GLU A 221 -11.03 -12.92 -14.43
N ILE A 222 -10.72 -11.76 -13.83
CA ILE A 222 -9.33 -11.31 -13.60
C ILE A 222 -8.73 -11.97 -12.36
N LYS A 223 -9.56 -12.44 -11.41
CA LYS A 223 -9.15 -12.90 -10.08
C LYS A 223 -7.97 -13.85 -10.10
N GLU A 224 -8.11 -15.00 -10.76
CA GLU A 224 -7.10 -16.07 -10.74
C GLU A 224 -5.77 -15.62 -11.36
N LYS A 225 -5.85 -14.83 -12.45
CA LYS A 225 -4.65 -14.28 -13.10
C LYS A 225 -3.95 -13.28 -12.18
N LEU A 226 -4.69 -12.37 -11.57
CA LEU A 226 -4.13 -11.37 -10.67
C LEU A 226 -3.51 -12.02 -9.42
N GLU A 227 -4.18 -12.98 -8.80
CA GLU A 227 -3.66 -13.78 -7.68
C GLU A 227 -2.34 -14.46 -8.04
N SER A 228 -2.28 -15.10 -9.21
CA SER A 228 -1.07 -15.75 -9.72
C SER A 228 0.08 -14.76 -9.92
N ARG A 229 -0.19 -13.57 -10.49
CA ARG A 229 0.83 -12.55 -10.73
C ARG A 229 1.36 -11.94 -9.43
N ILE A 230 0.49 -11.64 -8.46
CA ILE A 230 0.92 -11.15 -7.14
C ILE A 230 1.73 -12.23 -6.42
N LYS A 231 1.28 -13.49 -6.45
CA LYS A 231 2.02 -14.62 -5.87
C LYS A 231 3.41 -14.75 -6.50
N SER A 232 3.49 -14.71 -7.83
CA SER A 232 4.76 -14.81 -8.56
C SER A 232 5.74 -13.69 -8.20
N LEU A 233 5.25 -12.46 -7.96
CA LEU A 233 6.08 -11.34 -7.51
C LEU A 233 6.79 -11.68 -6.18
N ILE A 234 6.01 -12.15 -5.20
CA ILE A 234 6.50 -12.42 -3.85
C ILE A 234 7.17 -13.78 -3.68
N THR A 235 7.19 -14.64 -4.71
CA THR A 235 7.92 -15.92 -4.72
C THR A 235 9.06 -15.93 -5.72
N SER A 236 9.48 -14.76 -6.19
CA SER A 236 10.45 -14.60 -7.28
C SER A 236 11.88 -15.00 -6.91
N VAL A 237 12.23 -15.04 -5.61
CA VAL A 237 13.56 -15.46 -5.14
C VAL A 237 13.47 -16.65 -4.17
N PRO A 238 13.40 -17.89 -4.67
CA PRO A 238 13.25 -19.09 -3.84
C PRO A 238 14.36 -19.28 -2.81
N GLN A 239 15.58 -18.81 -3.09
CA GLN A 239 16.72 -18.89 -2.20
C GLN A 239 16.48 -18.11 -0.90
N LEU A 240 15.89 -16.92 -1.00
CA LEU A 240 15.52 -16.12 0.18
C LEU A 240 14.44 -16.82 1.00
N SER A 241 13.47 -17.48 0.34
CA SER A 241 12.46 -18.29 1.05
C SER A 241 13.10 -19.46 1.80
N LYS A 242 14.03 -20.19 1.18
CA LYS A 242 14.76 -21.30 1.84
C LYS A 242 15.55 -20.82 3.05
N ILE A 243 16.31 -19.74 2.92
CA ILE A 243 17.09 -19.16 4.01
C ILE A 243 16.16 -18.69 5.14
N SER A 244 15.10 -17.98 4.81
CA SER A 244 14.16 -17.44 5.80
C SER A 244 13.43 -18.54 6.57
N LYS A 245 13.01 -19.61 5.88
CA LYS A 245 12.42 -20.80 6.51
C LYS A 245 13.43 -21.52 7.39
N PHE A 246 14.68 -21.66 6.94
CA PHE A 246 15.73 -22.25 7.78
C PHE A 246 15.90 -21.46 9.08
N LEU A 247 15.96 -20.15 9.02
CA LEU A 247 16.11 -19.30 10.21
C LEU A 247 14.88 -19.37 11.13
N GLN A 248 13.67 -19.17 10.60
CA GLN A 248 12.44 -19.15 11.38
C GLN A 248 12.09 -20.53 11.95
N ASN A 249 12.10 -21.57 11.13
CA ASN A 249 11.61 -22.89 11.53
C ASN A 249 12.50 -23.53 12.59
N ASN A 250 13.82 -23.32 12.56
CA ASN A 250 14.69 -23.88 13.60
C ASN A 250 14.45 -23.26 14.97
N TRP A 251 14.02 -21.99 15.03
CA TRP A 251 13.58 -21.39 16.29
C TRP A 251 12.26 -22.00 16.76
N GLU A 252 11.26 -22.07 15.87
CA GLU A 252 9.94 -22.61 16.21
C GLU A 252 10.01 -24.08 16.64
N LEU A 253 10.78 -24.91 15.93
CA LEU A 253 10.90 -26.33 16.22
C LEU A 253 11.55 -26.62 17.57
N ASP A 254 12.44 -25.74 18.05
CA ASP A 254 13.08 -25.90 19.35
C ASP A 254 12.23 -25.25 20.46
N LYS A 255 11.82 -24.00 20.27
CA LYS A 255 11.18 -23.20 21.32
C LYS A 255 9.69 -23.44 21.47
N PHE A 256 9.01 -23.87 20.41
CA PHE A 256 7.56 -24.08 20.47
C PHE A 256 7.23 -25.56 20.68
N LYS A 257 8.23 -26.45 20.76
CA LYS A 257 8.04 -27.90 20.81
C LYS A 257 7.11 -28.32 21.94
N ASP A 258 7.50 -28.01 23.18
CA ASP A 258 6.73 -28.40 24.37
C ASP A 258 5.35 -27.73 24.39
N LEU A 259 5.24 -26.50 23.85
CA LEU A 259 3.95 -25.80 23.76
C LEU A 259 3.00 -26.46 22.76
N LYS A 260 3.50 -26.90 21.61
CA LYS A 260 2.72 -27.60 20.57
C LYS A 260 2.34 -29.02 20.98
N GLU A 261 3.11 -29.63 21.88
CA GLU A 261 2.73 -30.92 22.49
C GLU A 261 1.60 -30.76 23.52
N ILE A 262 1.46 -29.58 24.15
CA ILE A 262 0.42 -29.28 25.15
C ILE A 262 -0.84 -28.69 24.51
N GLU A 263 -0.68 -27.80 23.53
CA GLU A 263 -1.76 -27.12 22.82
C GLU A 263 -1.94 -27.79 21.46
N GLU A 264 -3.00 -28.58 21.29
CA GLU A 264 -3.35 -29.30 20.04
C GLU A 264 -3.57 -28.37 18.82
N ASP A 265 -3.50 -27.06 19.02
CA ASP A 265 -3.83 -26.01 18.07
C ASP A 265 -2.62 -25.09 17.76
N PRO A 266 -2.61 -24.39 16.61
CA PRO A 266 -1.67 -23.31 16.36
C PRO A 266 -1.80 -22.21 17.44
N ILE A 267 -0.67 -21.66 17.89
CA ILE A 267 -0.62 -20.81 19.08
C ILE A 267 -0.81 -19.35 18.68
N GLU A 268 -1.86 -18.70 19.20
CA GLU A 268 -2.12 -17.29 18.96
C GLU A 268 -0.94 -16.42 19.46
N LYS A 269 -0.61 -15.38 18.67
CA LYS A 269 0.54 -14.48 18.79
C LYS A 269 1.92 -15.11 18.53
N LEU A 270 2.02 -16.43 18.38
CA LEU A 270 3.27 -17.10 18.01
C LEU A 270 3.22 -17.60 16.56
N ASP A 271 2.28 -18.51 16.25
CA ASP A 271 2.10 -19.03 14.90
C ASP A 271 1.32 -18.03 14.02
N TYR A 272 0.33 -17.35 14.61
CA TYR A 272 -0.54 -16.40 13.91
C TYR A 272 -1.08 -15.28 14.80
N ILE A 273 -1.56 -14.19 14.19
CA ILE A 273 -2.33 -13.13 14.87
C ILE A 273 -3.70 -13.06 14.21
N LYS A 274 -4.80 -13.13 14.97
CA LYS A 274 -6.13 -12.93 14.41
C LYS A 274 -6.37 -11.44 14.14
N LYS A 275 -6.61 -11.06 12.88
CA LYS A 275 -6.95 -9.68 12.50
C LYS A 275 -8.28 -9.60 11.79
N LYS A 276 -9.12 -8.65 12.22
CA LYS A 276 -10.37 -8.29 11.53
C LYS A 276 -10.10 -7.17 10.53
N MET A 277 -10.54 -7.36 9.29
CA MET A 277 -10.68 -6.27 8.33
C MET A 277 -11.89 -5.43 8.73
N GLU A 278 -11.85 -4.15 8.40
CA GLU A 278 -13.01 -3.26 8.60
C GLU A 278 -13.57 -2.88 7.23
N TRP A 279 -13.67 -1.58 6.94
CA TRP A 279 -14.47 -1.07 5.85
C TRP A 279 -13.83 0.10 5.12
N ILE A 280 -14.33 0.29 3.89
CA ILE A 280 -14.09 1.43 3.02
C ILE A 280 -15.43 2.00 2.51
N PRO A 281 -15.50 3.27 2.08
CA PRO A 281 -16.63 3.79 1.34
C PRO A 281 -16.89 2.97 0.07
N ASP A 282 -18.14 2.54 -0.15
CA ASP A 282 -18.46 1.71 -1.31
C ASP A 282 -18.30 2.46 -2.64
N ASN A 283 -18.36 3.80 -2.63
CA ASN A 283 -18.09 4.64 -3.81
C ASN A 283 -16.76 4.35 -4.50
N TYR A 284 -15.75 3.84 -3.78
CA TYR A 284 -14.48 3.44 -4.37
C TYR A 284 -14.63 2.39 -5.48
N ARG A 285 -15.71 1.60 -5.43
CA ARG A 285 -16.13 0.65 -6.47
C ARG A 285 -16.16 1.27 -7.88
N LYS A 286 -16.48 2.56 -8.04
CA LYS A 286 -16.41 3.27 -9.35
C LYS A 286 -15.02 3.32 -9.99
N ARG A 287 -13.97 2.85 -9.29
CA ARG A 287 -12.61 2.65 -9.81
C ARG A 287 -12.15 1.21 -9.74
N GLY A 288 -12.96 0.28 -9.23
CA GLY A 288 -12.60 -1.11 -8.95
C GLY A 288 -12.11 -1.84 -10.20
N ALA A 289 -12.95 -1.93 -11.23
CA ALA A 289 -12.62 -2.54 -12.53
C ALA A 289 -11.28 -2.02 -13.11
N ASN A 290 -11.15 -0.71 -13.28
CA ASN A 290 -9.91 -0.10 -13.78
C ASN A 290 -8.69 -0.42 -12.90
N THR A 291 -8.87 -0.45 -11.58
CA THR A 291 -7.78 -0.76 -10.62
C THR A 291 -7.22 -2.16 -10.84
N VAL A 292 -8.08 -3.16 -11.02
CA VAL A 292 -7.63 -4.56 -11.18
C VAL A 292 -7.03 -4.81 -12.56
N GLU A 293 -7.52 -4.15 -13.61
CA GLU A 293 -6.89 -4.18 -14.93
C GLU A 293 -5.50 -3.53 -14.93
N GLU A 294 -5.39 -2.34 -14.32
CA GLU A 294 -4.13 -1.62 -14.16
C GLU A 294 -3.07 -2.46 -13.44
N LEU A 295 -3.49 -3.14 -12.36
CA LEU A 295 -2.63 -4.06 -11.62
C LEU A 295 -2.23 -5.27 -12.45
N LEU A 296 -3.19 -5.88 -13.15
CA LEU A 296 -2.92 -7.07 -13.96
C LEU A 296 -1.92 -6.76 -15.07
N ASN A 297 -2.09 -5.64 -15.79
CA ASN A 297 -1.20 -5.23 -16.87
C ASN A 297 0.23 -4.99 -16.36
N LEU A 298 0.37 -4.25 -15.25
CA LEU A 298 1.69 -3.95 -14.68
C LEU A 298 2.38 -5.21 -14.16
N LEU A 299 1.67 -6.04 -13.39
CA LEU A 299 2.26 -7.24 -12.79
C LEU A 299 2.57 -8.33 -13.82
N SER A 300 1.83 -8.35 -14.93
CA SER A 300 2.08 -9.24 -16.06
C SER A 300 3.19 -8.75 -16.99
N SER A 301 3.69 -7.53 -16.85
CA SER A 301 4.82 -7.08 -17.68
C SER A 301 6.13 -7.73 -17.21
N SER A 302 6.97 -8.20 -18.13
CA SER A 302 8.30 -8.82 -17.90
C SER A 302 9.39 -7.82 -17.43
N VAL A 303 9.08 -7.10 -16.36
CA VAL A 303 9.99 -6.19 -15.64
C VAL A 303 10.72 -6.95 -14.54
N ASN A 304 11.97 -6.58 -14.25
CA ASN A 304 12.73 -7.11 -13.12
C ASN A 304 11.93 -6.95 -11.81
N THR A 305 11.99 -7.94 -10.92
CA THR A 305 11.22 -7.97 -9.67
C THR A 305 11.37 -6.73 -8.81
N THR A 306 12.58 -6.24 -8.58
CA THR A 306 12.81 -5.08 -7.69
C THR A 306 12.14 -3.84 -8.27
N GLU A 307 12.34 -3.60 -9.56
CA GLU A 307 11.68 -2.49 -10.25
C GLU A 307 10.15 -2.68 -10.27
N LYS A 308 9.65 -3.91 -10.48
CA LYS A 308 8.21 -4.20 -10.43
C LYS A 308 7.60 -3.90 -9.06
N ILE A 309 8.33 -4.14 -7.96
CA ILE A 309 7.92 -3.76 -6.60
C ILE A 309 7.81 -2.24 -6.47
N GLU A 310 8.77 -1.48 -6.98
CA GLU A 310 8.73 0.00 -6.97
C GLU A 310 7.57 0.56 -7.79
N LEU A 311 7.36 0.02 -8.99
CA LEU A 311 6.25 0.41 -9.88
C LEU A 311 4.89 0.07 -9.26
N PHE A 312 4.75 -1.13 -8.67
CA PHE A 312 3.54 -1.51 -7.95
C PHE A 312 3.30 -0.59 -6.74
N THR A 313 4.34 -0.29 -5.97
CA THR A 313 4.26 0.65 -4.84
C THR A 313 3.77 2.04 -5.28
N SER A 314 4.28 2.54 -6.41
CA SER A 314 3.86 3.82 -6.99
C SER A 314 2.42 3.79 -7.51
N LEU A 315 2.01 2.67 -8.13
CA LEU A 315 0.63 2.48 -8.60
C LEU A 315 -0.37 2.44 -7.44
N ILE A 316 -0.05 1.76 -6.34
CA ILE A 316 -0.89 1.78 -5.12
C ILE A 316 -1.13 3.23 -4.67
N ALA A 317 -0.07 4.02 -4.55
CA ALA A 317 -0.20 5.41 -4.12
C ALA A 317 -1.02 6.25 -5.10
N LEU A 318 -0.80 6.09 -6.41
CA LEU A 318 -1.57 6.78 -7.45
C LEU A 318 -3.07 6.45 -7.35
N GLN A 319 -3.40 5.17 -7.16
CA GLN A 319 -4.79 4.70 -7.06
C GLN A 319 -5.43 5.09 -5.73
N VAL A 320 -4.70 5.10 -4.62
CA VAL A 320 -5.19 5.62 -3.32
C VAL A 320 -5.52 7.11 -3.42
N ILE A 321 -4.67 7.92 -4.06
CA ILE A 321 -4.97 9.35 -4.30
C ILE A 321 -6.23 9.47 -5.17
N ARG A 322 -6.36 8.66 -6.23
CA ARG A 322 -7.56 8.60 -7.09
C ARG A 322 -8.83 8.27 -6.30
N MET A 323 -8.77 7.28 -5.41
CA MET A 323 -9.88 6.90 -4.54
C MET A 323 -10.31 8.06 -3.66
N MET A 324 -9.37 8.70 -2.95
CA MET A 324 -9.70 9.84 -2.08
C MET A 324 -10.29 11.02 -2.84
N CYS A 325 -9.74 11.34 -4.02
CA CYS A 325 -10.29 12.40 -4.88
C CYS A 325 -11.71 12.10 -5.34
N LEU A 326 -11.99 10.84 -5.74
CA LEU A 326 -13.33 10.41 -6.12
C LEU A 326 -14.31 10.57 -4.94
N GLN A 327 -13.96 10.07 -3.76
CA GLN A 327 -14.85 10.15 -2.60
C GLN A 327 -15.12 11.60 -2.22
N ALA A 328 -14.11 12.48 -2.26
CA ALA A 328 -14.29 13.90 -2.03
C ALA A 328 -15.31 14.52 -3.00
N GLN A 329 -15.21 14.21 -4.30
CA GLN A 329 -16.12 14.72 -5.33
C GLN A 329 -17.57 14.22 -5.13
N ILE A 330 -17.74 12.93 -4.83
CA ILE A 330 -19.06 12.37 -4.55
C ILE A 330 -19.66 12.96 -3.29
N THR A 331 -18.88 13.11 -2.21
CA THR A 331 -19.34 13.71 -0.96
C THR A 331 -19.78 15.16 -1.14
N LEU A 332 -19.03 15.96 -1.91
CA LEU A 332 -19.31 17.39 -2.07
C LEU A 332 -20.37 17.71 -3.12
N TYR A 333 -20.40 16.96 -4.22
CA TYR A 333 -21.16 17.33 -5.41
C TYR A 333 -22.05 16.20 -5.96
N GLY A 334 -21.93 14.98 -5.43
CA GLY A 334 -22.68 13.82 -5.91
C GLY A 334 -22.26 13.29 -7.28
N ILE A 335 -21.25 13.90 -7.92
CA ILE A 335 -20.79 13.56 -9.27
C ILE A 335 -19.30 13.25 -9.31
N ASP A 336 -18.88 12.47 -10.30
CA ASP A 336 -17.47 12.11 -10.53
C ASP A 336 -16.84 13.05 -11.57
N ASN A 337 -16.51 14.27 -11.14
CA ASN A 337 -15.94 15.31 -12.00
C ASN A 337 -14.67 15.96 -11.43
N GLY A 338 -13.81 15.18 -10.77
CA GLY A 338 -12.52 15.68 -10.26
C GLY A 338 -11.43 15.60 -11.32
N GLU A 339 -11.01 16.74 -11.87
CA GLU A 339 -9.96 16.81 -12.87
C GLU A 339 -8.54 16.71 -12.30
N TRP A 340 -7.66 16.03 -13.03
CA TRP A 340 -6.22 15.99 -12.75
C TRP A 340 -5.45 16.61 -13.92
N LEU A 341 -5.34 17.94 -13.93
CA LEU A 341 -4.60 18.64 -14.99
C LEU A 341 -3.09 18.53 -14.76
N ILE A 342 -2.40 17.83 -15.65
CA ILE A 342 -0.96 17.59 -15.58
C ILE A 342 -0.21 18.69 -16.36
N ASP A 343 0.65 19.45 -15.68
CA ASP A 343 1.62 20.33 -16.33
C ASP A 343 2.91 19.57 -16.63
N VAL A 344 3.20 19.35 -17.91
CA VAL A 344 4.47 18.75 -18.38
C VAL A 344 5.41 19.77 -19.00
N ILE A 345 4.95 20.99 -19.28
CA ILE A 345 5.75 22.06 -19.88
C ILE A 345 6.71 22.62 -18.83
N ASN A 346 6.25 22.76 -17.59
CA ASN A 346 7.01 23.30 -16.45
C ASN A 346 7.52 24.75 -16.68
N ASP A 347 6.90 25.52 -17.57
CA ASP A 347 7.21 26.92 -17.82
C ASP A 347 6.29 27.85 -17.02
N PRO A 348 6.82 28.71 -16.11
CA PRO A 348 6.07 29.73 -15.38
C PRO A 348 5.19 30.66 -16.23
N SER A 349 5.59 30.92 -17.48
CA SER A 349 4.89 31.83 -18.39
C SER A 349 3.72 31.19 -19.11
N HIS A 350 3.67 29.85 -19.17
CA HIS A 350 2.67 29.12 -19.94
C HIS A 350 1.34 29.01 -19.17
N GLN A 351 0.22 29.26 -19.85
CA GLN A 351 -1.12 29.31 -19.23
C GLN A 351 -1.51 27.99 -18.54
N ILE A 352 -1.15 26.85 -19.13
CA ILE A 352 -1.37 25.51 -18.55
C ILE A 352 -0.85 25.41 -17.11
N ARG A 353 0.30 26.03 -16.79
CA ARG A 353 0.84 25.98 -15.44
C ARG A 353 -0.09 26.65 -14.44
N LYS A 354 -0.62 27.83 -14.76
CA LYS A 354 -1.57 28.54 -13.89
C LYS A 354 -2.83 27.69 -13.68
N MET A 355 -3.35 27.09 -14.74
CA MET A 355 -4.51 26.20 -14.66
C MET A 355 -4.23 24.95 -13.82
N ALA A 356 -3.07 24.32 -13.97
CA ALA A 356 -2.67 23.14 -13.21
C ALA A 356 -2.51 23.45 -11.71
N VAL A 357 -2.02 24.65 -11.36
CA VAL A 357 -1.98 25.14 -9.97
C VAL A 357 -3.40 25.26 -9.42
N THR A 358 -4.30 25.96 -10.12
CA THR A 358 -5.70 26.12 -9.69
C THR A 358 -6.44 24.77 -9.59
N SER A 359 -6.19 23.85 -10.53
CA SER A 359 -6.74 22.49 -10.50
C SER A 359 -6.29 21.74 -9.25
N TYR A 360 -4.99 21.78 -8.92
CA TYR A 360 -4.49 21.12 -7.73
C TYR A 360 -4.98 21.78 -6.43
N GLU A 361 -5.04 23.11 -6.36
CA GLU A 361 -5.59 23.83 -5.22
C GLU A 361 -7.04 23.40 -4.95
N ARG A 362 -7.87 23.32 -5.99
CA ARG A 362 -9.25 22.83 -5.89
C ARG A 362 -9.31 21.37 -5.44
N LEU A 363 -8.47 20.49 -6.02
CA LEU A 363 -8.41 19.09 -5.64
C LEU A 363 -8.07 18.94 -4.16
N GLU A 364 -7.03 19.62 -3.70
CA GLU A 364 -6.56 19.55 -2.32
C GLU A 364 -7.58 20.13 -1.33
N GLU A 365 -8.20 21.27 -1.68
CA GLU A 365 -9.27 21.89 -0.90
C GLU A 365 -10.48 20.96 -0.79
N ASN A 366 -10.92 20.35 -1.90
CA ASN A 366 -12.06 19.45 -1.91
C ASN A 366 -11.85 18.23 -1.02
N VAL A 367 -10.64 17.67 -1.02
CA VAL A 367 -10.30 16.55 -0.15
C VAL A 367 -10.41 16.93 1.33
N PHE A 368 -10.05 18.17 1.69
CA PHE A 368 -10.24 18.64 3.05
C PHE A 368 -11.72 18.94 3.35
N ARG A 369 -12.41 19.64 2.45
CA ARG A 369 -13.82 20.04 2.60
C ARG A 369 -14.79 18.88 2.72
N ALA A 370 -14.51 17.75 2.08
CA ALA A 370 -15.34 16.56 2.20
C ALA A 370 -15.47 16.08 3.65
N VAL A 371 -14.41 16.26 4.46
CA VAL A 371 -14.41 15.89 5.88
C VAL A 371 -15.44 16.70 6.69
N HIS A 372 -15.77 17.92 6.28
CA HIS A 372 -16.80 18.74 6.95
C HIS A 372 -18.23 18.19 6.80
N HIS A 373 -18.44 17.17 5.97
CA HIS A 373 -19.73 16.48 5.83
C HIS A 373 -19.87 15.31 6.82
N ALA A 374 -18.80 14.94 7.53
CA ALA A 374 -18.82 13.94 8.59
C ALA A 374 -19.64 14.38 9.81
N ASP A 375 -20.10 13.41 10.61
CA ASP A 375 -20.81 13.67 11.87
C ASP A 375 -19.81 14.04 12.97
N LEU A 376 -19.47 15.32 13.02
CA LEU A 376 -18.59 15.88 14.05
C LEU A 376 -19.24 15.86 15.44
N GLU A 377 -20.54 16.15 15.53
CA GLU A 377 -21.26 16.20 16.80
C GLU A 377 -21.33 14.80 17.42
N GLY A 378 -21.72 13.78 16.64
CA GLY A 378 -21.72 12.39 17.11
C GLY A 378 -20.34 11.88 17.54
N TYR A 379 -19.28 12.31 16.86
CA TYR A 379 -17.90 11.96 17.24
C TYR A 379 -17.47 12.62 18.56
N MET A 380 -17.81 13.90 18.77
CA MET A 380 -17.48 14.63 20.00
C MET A 380 -18.27 14.09 21.21
N ASP A 381 -19.56 13.84 21.04
CA ASP A 381 -20.47 13.42 22.11
C ASP A 381 -20.16 12.00 22.61
N LYS A 382 -19.81 11.07 21.71
CA LYS A 382 -19.56 9.66 22.06
C LYS A 382 -18.14 9.38 22.55
N GLY A 383 -17.19 10.29 22.32
CA GLY A 383 -15.76 10.05 22.56
C GLY A 383 -15.19 10.60 23.86
N GLU A 384 -15.98 11.28 24.70
CA GLU A 384 -15.47 12.12 25.82
C GLU A 384 -14.28 12.98 25.38
N HIS A 385 -14.31 13.49 24.14
CA HIS A 385 -13.19 14.18 23.55
C HIS A 385 -13.18 15.65 23.99
N ASN A 386 -12.34 15.98 24.99
CA ASN A 386 -12.09 17.36 25.43
C ASN A 386 -11.30 18.22 24.40
N ARG A 387 -11.38 17.90 23.10
CA ARG A 387 -10.67 18.61 22.02
C ARG A 387 -11.60 19.64 21.39
N THR A 388 -11.04 20.78 20.95
CA THR A 388 -11.81 21.79 20.22
C THR A 388 -12.10 21.31 18.79
N LYS A 389 -13.13 21.89 18.15
CA LYS A 389 -13.49 21.55 16.75
C LYS A 389 -12.32 21.78 15.80
N GLU A 390 -11.58 22.87 16.00
CA GLU A 390 -10.42 23.25 15.19
C GLU A 390 -9.31 22.19 15.28
N ALA A 391 -9.07 21.64 16.46
CA ALA A 391 -8.07 20.60 16.66
C ALA A 391 -8.43 19.29 15.93
N ILE A 392 -9.72 18.93 15.92
CA ILE A 392 -10.22 17.74 15.21
C ILE A 392 -10.07 17.92 13.69
N TYR A 393 -10.41 19.10 13.16
CA TYR A 393 -10.21 19.39 11.73
C TYR A 393 -8.74 19.42 11.34
N GLU A 394 -7.86 19.97 12.17
CA GLU A 394 -6.42 19.96 11.93
C GLU A 394 -5.84 18.53 11.92
N GLU A 395 -6.30 17.65 12.81
CA GLU A 395 -5.95 16.23 12.79
C GLU A 395 -6.44 15.56 11.51
N ALA A 396 -7.70 15.78 11.12
CA ALA A 396 -8.24 15.25 9.89
C ALA A 396 -7.51 15.77 8.64
N SER A 397 -7.04 17.02 8.63
CA SER A 397 -6.23 17.58 7.54
C SER A 397 -4.92 16.82 7.34
N LYS A 398 -4.28 16.35 8.42
CA LYS A 398 -3.04 15.57 8.33
C LYS A 398 -3.26 14.30 7.52
N ASP A 399 -4.36 13.61 7.76
CA ASP A 399 -4.69 12.29 7.22
C ASP A 399 -5.64 12.33 6.00
N SER A 400 -5.85 13.53 5.42
CA SER A 400 -6.64 13.73 4.21
C SER A 400 -5.83 14.45 3.12
N ASN A 401 -5.98 15.77 3.03
CA ASN A 401 -5.35 16.57 1.98
C ASN A 401 -3.82 16.60 2.10
N ARG A 402 -3.27 16.67 3.32
CA ARG A 402 -1.81 16.61 3.52
C ARG A 402 -1.23 15.22 3.26
N LEU A 403 -2.02 14.16 3.41
CA LEU A 403 -1.63 12.81 3.00
C LEU A 403 -1.51 12.72 1.48
N ILE A 404 -2.52 13.18 0.72
CA ILE A 404 -2.45 13.25 -0.75
C ILE A 404 -1.23 14.04 -1.21
N ARG A 405 -0.99 15.20 -0.59
CA ARG A 405 0.21 16.01 -0.86
C ARG A 405 1.49 15.22 -0.62
N LYS A 406 1.58 14.49 0.50
CA LYS A 406 2.76 13.66 0.82
C LYS A 406 2.96 12.57 -0.22
N LEU A 407 1.94 11.73 -0.46
CA LEU A 407 2.01 10.60 -1.39
C LEU A 407 2.33 11.08 -2.80
N GLY A 408 1.62 12.10 -3.29
CA GLY A 408 1.84 12.64 -4.64
C GLY A 408 3.22 13.27 -4.81
N LYS A 409 3.78 13.91 -3.78
CA LYS A 409 5.17 14.37 -3.81
C LYS A 409 6.18 13.21 -3.81
N GLN A 410 5.92 12.15 -3.06
CA GLN A 410 6.81 10.99 -2.98
C GLN A 410 6.90 10.24 -4.31
N ILE A 411 5.79 10.11 -5.05
CA ILE A 411 5.78 9.47 -6.37
C ILE A 411 6.13 10.44 -7.52
N GLY A 412 6.30 11.74 -7.24
CA GLY A 412 6.61 12.76 -8.25
C GLY A 412 5.40 13.25 -9.06
N LEU A 413 4.18 12.95 -8.62
CA LEU A 413 2.93 13.44 -9.20
C LEU A 413 2.68 14.92 -8.83
N ILE A 414 3.16 15.39 -7.67
CA ILE A 414 2.95 16.77 -7.20
C ILE A 414 4.30 17.49 -7.11
N ILE A 415 4.40 18.65 -7.77
CA ILE A 415 5.58 19.51 -7.76
C ILE A 415 5.20 20.96 -7.43
N PRO A 416 6.11 21.79 -6.89
CA PRO A 416 7.45 21.42 -6.43
C PRO A 416 7.43 20.67 -5.08
N PRO A 417 8.50 19.92 -4.75
CA PRO A 417 8.62 19.29 -3.43
C PRO A 417 8.53 20.28 -2.27
N LYS A 418 9.11 21.49 -2.44
CA LYS A 418 9.09 22.61 -1.49
C LYS A 418 8.70 23.91 -2.21
N GLY A 419 8.02 24.82 -1.51
CA GLY A 419 7.56 26.10 -2.05
C GLY A 419 6.05 26.13 -2.37
N GLY A 420 5.60 27.26 -2.91
CA GLY A 420 4.21 27.47 -3.36
C GLY A 420 3.95 26.99 -4.79
N ASN A 421 2.75 27.27 -5.30
CA ASN A 421 2.32 26.90 -6.66
C ASN A 421 2.43 25.39 -6.93
N MET A 422 1.93 24.59 -5.98
CA MET A 422 1.85 23.15 -6.13
C MET A 422 0.88 22.80 -7.26
N ARG A 423 1.24 21.80 -8.05
CA ARG A 423 0.43 21.31 -9.18
C ARG A 423 0.76 19.88 -9.50
N LEU A 424 -0.13 19.25 -10.26
CA LEU A 424 0.13 17.92 -10.79
C LEU A 424 1.10 17.99 -11.97
N SER A 425 2.02 17.04 -12.03
CA SER A 425 3.00 16.85 -13.10
C SER A 425 3.30 15.36 -13.24
N ILE A 426 4.21 14.99 -14.14
CA ILE A 426 4.59 13.61 -14.34
C ILE A 426 6.09 13.48 -14.58
N ASN A 427 6.72 12.49 -13.95
CA ASN A 427 8.12 12.15 -14.15
C ASN A 427 8.25 10.84 -14.95
N GLU A 428 9.47 10.46 -15.30
CA GLU A 428 9.77 9.24 -16.07
C GLU A 428 9.22 7.96 -15.39
N SER A 429 9.32 7.88 -14.05
CA SER A 429 8.81 6.74 -13.28
C SER A 429 7.28 6.62 -13.39
N LEU A 430 6.54 7.73 -13.26
CA LEU A 430 5.09 7.74 -13.43
C LEU A 430 4.66 7.52 -14.88
N ILE A 431 5.45 7.97 -15.86
CA ILE A 431 5.23 7.60 -17.27
C ILE A 431 5.27 6.09 -17.40
N LYS A 432 6.32 5.45 -16.87
CA LYS A 432 6.43 3.98 -16.87
C LYS A 432 5.24 3.33 -16.16
N VAL A 433 4.85 3.80 -14.97
CA VAL A 433 3.66 3.29 -14.26
C VAL A 433 2.40 3.39 -15.12
N LEU A 434 2.11 4.55 -15.72
CA LEU A 434 0.92 4.74 -16.56
C LEU A 434 0.94 3.86 -17.80
N VAL A 435 2.08 3.76 -18.50
CA VAL A 435 2.20 2.91 -19.69
C VAL A 435 1.95 1.46 -19.33
N LEU A 436 2.59 0.94 -18.28
CA LEU A 436 2.45 -0.47 -17.88
C LEU A 436 1.09 -0.78 -17.26
N ALA A 437 0.40 0.21 -16.69
CA ALA A 437 -0.95 0.04 -16.17
C ALA A 437 -2.02 0.06 -17.28
N ILE A 438 -1.87 0.94 -18.28
CA ILE A 438 -2.90 1.17 -19.31
C ILE A 438 -2.71 0.28 -20.54
N VAL A 439 -1.47 0.01 -20.93
CA VAL A 439 -1.14 -0.74 -22.15
C VAL A 439 -0.77 -2.18 -21.75
N PRO A 440 -1.56 -3.19 -22.13
CA PRO A 440 -1.25 -4.58 -21.79
C PRO A 440 0.13 -5.01 -22.30
N PRO A 441 0.78 -6.00 -21.66
CA PRO A 441 2.11 -6.47 -22.06
C PRO A 441 2.21 -6.81 -23.56
N GLY A 442 3.26 -6.32 -24.20
CA GLY A 442 3.53 -6.50 -25.64
C GLY A 442 2.51 -5.85 -26.58
N LYS A 443 1.57 -5.04 -26.08
CA LYS A 443 0.56 -4.33 -26.88
C LYS A 443 0.95 -2.88 -27.14
N ARG A 444 0.19 -2.27 -28.06
CA ARG A 444 0.33 -0.87 -28.47
C ARG A 444 -1.03 -0.25 -28.73
N MET A 445 -1.11 1.07 -28.62
CA MET A 445 -2.29 1.85 -28.97
C MET A 445 -1.89 3.21 -29.52
N LEU A 446 -2.80 3.90 -30.20
CA LEU A 446 -2.56 5.27 -30.67
C LEU A 446 -2.33 6.19 -29.46
N TYR A 447 -1.47 7.19 -29.62
CA TYR A 447 -1.20 8.18 -28.57
C TYR A 447 -2.48 8.87 -28.07
N THR A 448 -3.38 9.24 -28.98
CA THR A 448 -4.69 9.81 -28.64
C THR A 448 -5.58 8.84 -27.85
N THR A 449 -5.52 7.54 -28.15
CA THR A 449 -6.22 6.51 -27.37
C THR A 449 -5.63 6.37 -25.98
N PHE A 450 -4.30 6.46 -25.85
CA PHE A 450 -3.62 6.42 -24.56
C PHE A 450 -4.00 7.60 -23.67
N LEU A 451 -4.07 8.83 -24.20
CA LEU A 451 -4.53 10.00 -23.44
C LEU A 451 -5.99 9.87 -22.99
N ASN A 452 -6.87 9.41 -23.87
CA ASN A 452 -8.27 9.14 -23.51
C ASN A 452 -8.38 8.10 -22.39
N LYS A 453 -7.57 7.03 -22.43
CA LYS A 453 -7.52 6.05 -21.35
C LYS A 453 -6.95 6.63 -20.06
N CYS A 454 -5.93 7.49 -20.12
CA CYS A 454 -5.45 8.21 -18.93
C CYS A 454 -6.59 9.02 -18.27
N TYR A 455 -7.44 9.68 -19.06
CA TYR A 455 -8.61 10.39 -18.56
C TYR A 455 -9.68 9.45 -17.98
N GLU A 456 -10.01 8.36 -18.66
CA GLU A 456 -11.04 7.41 -18.20
C GLU A 456 -10.63 6.67 -16.92
N HIS A 457 -9.36 6.29 -16.83
CA HIS A 457 -8.81 5.56 -15.70
C HIS A 457 -8.51 6.50 -14.52
N PHE A 458 -7.88 7.65 -14.74
CA PHE A 458 -7.33 8.50 -13.68
C PHE A 458 -7.87 9.93 -13.63
N LYS A 459 -8.74 10.34 -14.58
CA LYS A 459 -9.15 11.74 -14.81
C LYS A 459 -7.98 12.67 -15.15
N ILE A 460 -6.88 12.09 -15.64
CA ILE A 460 -5.70 12.82 -16.10
C ILE A 460 -6.03 13.57 -17.39
N ILE A 461 -5.78 14.88 -17.40
CA ILE A 461 -5.94 15.76 -18.57
C ILE A 461 -4.57 16.25 -18.98
N ILE A 462 -4.20 15.98 -20.24
CA ILE A 462 -2.94 16.39 -20.85
C ILE A 462 -3.21 17.17 -22.13
N GLY A 463 -4.06 16.62 -23.01
CA GLY A 463 -4.37 17.18 -24.32
C GLY A 463 -5.72 17.88 -24.40
N SER A 464 -5.96 18.47 -25.56
CA SER A 464 -7.15 19.27 -25.87
C SER A 464 -8.43 18.44 -25.92
N THR A 465 -8.33 17.15 -26.28
CA THR A 465 -9.50 16.26 -26.38
C THR A 465 -10.05 15.91 -24.99
N GLU A 466 -9.18 15.55 -24.05
CA GLU A 466 -9.58 15.25 -22.67
C GLU A 466 -10.07 16.52 -21.96
N ALA A 467 -9.40 17.65 -22.21
CA ALA A 467 -9.83 18.96 -21.71
C ALA A 467 -11.24 19.30 -22.20
N LYS A 468 -11.50 19.16 -23.50
CA LYS A 468 -12.83 19.34 -24.07
C LYS A 468 -13.83 18.38 -23.42
N LYS A 469 -13.51 17.09 -23.31
CA LYS A 469 -14.38 16.08 -22.66
C LYS A 469 -14.78 16.47 -21.24
N HIS A 470 -13.87 17.09 -20.49
CA HIS A 470 -14.10 17.48 -19.10
C HIS A 470 -14.86 18.81 -18.95
N TRP A 471 -14.54 19.82 -19.77
CA TRP A 471 -15.10 21.18 -19.66
C TRP A 471 -16.10 21.53 -20.76
N LEU A 472 -16.69 20.56 -21.46
CA LEU A 472 -17.58 20.74 -22.62
C LEU A 472 -18.76 21.71 -22.41
N GLU A 473 -19.14 22.01 -21.17
CA GLU A 473 -20.18 22.99 -20.85
C GLU A 473 -19.67 24.45 -20.75
N ASN A 474 -18.35 24.65 -20.65
CA ASN A 474 -17.72 25.96 -20.66
C ASN A 474 -17.34 26.35 -22.10
N ASN A 475 -18.27 26.96 -22.83
CA ASN A 475 -18.09 27.47 -24.20
C ASN A 475 -16.99 28.55 -24.37
N GLU A 476 -16.21 28.86 -23.33
CA GLU A 476 -15.19 29.92 -23.33
C GLU A 476 -13.74 29.40 -23.17
N LEU A 477 -13.51 28.10 -22.94
CA LEU A 477 -12.14 27.59 -22.79
C LEU A 477 -11.47 27.37 -24.15
N ASP A 478 -10.42 28.13 -24.43
CA ASP A 478 -9.53 27.86 -25.57
C ASP A 478 -8.72 26.59 -25.31
N VAL A 479 -9.17 25.47 -25.88
CA VAL A 479 -8.51 24.16 -25.73
C VAL A 479 -7.21 24.05 -26.52
N THR A 480 -6.87 25.00 -27.40
CA THR A 480 -5.63 24.93 -28.19
C THR A 480 -4.38 25.10 -27.34
N ILE A 481 -4.50 25.72 -26.17
CA ILE A 481 -3.41 25.88 -25.19
C ILE A 481 -2.86 24.55 -24.67
N PHE A 482 -3.61 23.46 -24.82
CA PHE A 482 -3.20 22.11 -24.40
C PHE A 482 -2.33 21.41 -25.44
N ASN A 483 -2.23 21.92 -26.68
CA ASN A 483 -1.46 21.27 -27.74
C ASN A 483 0.02 21.19 -27.39
N ALA A 484 0.62 22.29 -26.91
CA ALA A 484 2.01 22.31 -26.47
C ALA A 484 2.27 21.34 -25.29
N ASN A 485 1.30 21.19 -24.39
CA ASN A 485 1.38 20.25 -23.27
C ASN A 485 1.35 18.80 -23.77
N SER A 486 0.46 18.50 -24.72
CA SER A 486 0.38 17.19 -25.38
C SER A 486 1.66 16.85 -26.15
N GLU A 487 2.19 17.78 -26.96
CA GLU A 487 3.42 17.57 -27.73
C GLU A 487 4.61 17.32 -26.79
N LYS A 488 4.71 18.07 -25.68
CA LYS A 488 5.76 17.85 -24.70
C LYS A 488 5.66 16.47 -24.04
N PHE A 489 4.45 16.02 -23.72
CA PHE A 489 4.25 14.69 -23.14
C PHE A 489 4.57 13.56 -24.13
N GLN A 490 4.24 13.76 -25.41
CA GLN A 490 4.61 12.85 -26.49
C GLN A 490 6.13 12.68 -26.60
N ILE A 491 6.89 13.78 -26.49
CA ILE A 491 8.36 13.74 -26.45
C ILE A 491 8.84 12.97 -25.23
N MET A 492 8.29 13.22 -24.03
CA MET A 492 8.67 12.50 -22.82
C MET A 492 8.42 10.99 -22.92
N LEU A 493 7.31 10.56 -23.51
CA LEU A 493 7.02 9.15 -23.78
C LEU A 493 8.06 8.53 -24.72
N LYS A 494 8.50 9.28 -25.74
CA LYS A 494 9.52 8.85 -26.69
C LYS A 494 10.88 8.73 -26.02
N ASP A 495 11.26 9.71 -25.19
CA ASP A 495 12.51 9.72 -24.42
C ASP A 495 12.56 8.55 -23.41
N CYS A 496 11.41 8.16 -22.85
CA CYS A 496 11.28 6.98 -21.99
C CYS A 496 11.25 5.65 -22.76
N GLY A 497 11.27 5.67 -24.10
CA GLY A 497 11.23 4.47 -24.95
C GLY A 497 9.85 3.81 -25.09
N PHE A 498 8.76 4.52 -24.76
CA PHE A 498 7.39 4.01 -24.83
C PHE A 498 6.59 4.50 -26.02
N LEU A 499 7.17 5.33 -26.90
CA LEU A 499 6.48 5.89 -28.05
C LEU A 499 7.30 5.76 -29.33
N ARG A 500 6.60 5.44 -30.43
CA ARG A 500 7.15 5.42 -31.80
C ARG A 500 6.28 6.23 -32.74
N ASP A 501 6.92 6.96 -33.64
CA ASP A 501 6.25 7.69 -34.70
C ASP A 501 6.04 6.77 -35.91
N LEU A 502 4.80 6.69 -36.41
CA LEU A 502 4.45 5.97 -37.63
C LEU A 502 4.45 6.91 -38.85
N SER A 503 4.16 8.19 -38.63
CA SER A 503 4.19 9.27 -39.62
C SER A 503 4.23 10.63 -38.90
N ASP A 504 4.32 11.73 -39.65
CA ASP A 504 4.36 13.10 -39.12
C ASP A 504 3.15 13.47 -38.23
N SER A 505 2.04 12.75 -38.34
CA SER A 505 0.79 13.03 -37.62
C SER A 505 0.30 11.88 -36.74
N THR A 506 1.00 10.75 -36.73
CA THR A 506 0.53 9.53 -36.03
C THR A 506 1.66 8.90 -35.23
N SER A 507 1.44 8.79 -33.93
CA SER A 507 2.34 8.09 -33.00
C SER A 507 1.59 7.03 -32.20
N ILE A 508 2.31 5.98 -31.83
CA ILE A 508 1.81 4.86 -31.03
C ILE A 508 2.57 4.78 -29.71
N VAL A 509 1.83 4.56 -28.63
CA VAL A 509 2.38 4.19 -27.32
C VAL A 509 2.41 2.68 -27.23
N GLU A 510 3.54 2.11 -26.83
CA GLU A 510 3.76 0.67 -26.70
C GLU A 510 4.24 0.28 -25.31
N ASN A 511 3.78 -0.86 -24.83
CA ASN A 511 4.40 -1.56 -23.71
C ASN A 511 5.45 -2.53 -24.29
N PRO A 512 6.76 -2.23 -24.16
CA PRO A 512 7.81 -3.06 -24.75
C PRO A 512 8.02 -4.38 -24.00
N PHE A 513 7.50 -4.49 -22.77
CA PHE A 513 7.63 -5.68 -21.95
C PHE A 513 6.59 -6.72 -22.36
N GLN A 514 7.03 -7.94 -22.64
CA GLN A 514 6.17 -9.08 -22.92
C GLN A 514 5.49 -9.58 -21.63
N GLU A 515 4.50 -10.46 -21.78
CA GLU A 515 3.80 -11.11 -20.65
C GLU A 515 4.70 -12.05 -19.83
#